data_AF-A0A9Q3HQW8-F1
#
_entry.id   AF-A0A9Q3HQW8-F1
#
_cell.length_a   1.000
_cell.length_b   1.000
_cell.length_c   1.000
_cell.angle_alpha   90.00
_cell.angle_beta   90.00
_cell.angle_gamma   90.00
#
_symmetry.space_group_name_H-M   'P 1'
#
loop_
_entity.id
_entity.type
_entity.pdbx_description
1 polymer ?
#
loop_
_entity_poly.entity_id
_entity_poly.type
_entity_poly.pdbx_seq_one_letter_code
_entity_poly.pdbx_strand_id
1 'polypeptide(L)'
;MVANVAECGESCKTCDRCQKDDKSTGKRLGDMIKIQEPRKPWEIVHMDGVTGLPPGGDRSYNACLMIVDRFTLELAYKKYINSSTNQTSAILEKQWNTKLPQDSLRKDFVEIHPTASSFKRILDKARENAIRCMEDSFAYAKDKWDKSHATPDFKVGDLVRLSTTNFNNIKGCKNLKNSFAGPFVIKAPHRENAIEVELSGNLAISILNFQ
;
A
#
# COMPACT_ATOMS: atom_id res chain seq x y z
N MET A 1 7.33 -37.39 -22.45
CA MET A 1 5.87 -37.40 -22.22
C MET A 1 5.50 -36.10 -21.53
N VAL A 2 4.86 -35.19 -22.26
CA VAL A 2 4.40 -33.91 -21.71
C VAL A 2 3.04 -34.17 -21.10
N ALA A 3 2.97 -34.26 -19.76
CA ALA A 3 1.68 -34.36 -19.08
C ALA A 3 0.91 -33.05 -19.32
N ASN A 4 -0.27 -33.16 -19.91
CA ASN A 4 -1.13 -32.03 -20.23
C ASN A 4 -1.59 -31.34 -18.93
N VAL A 5 -1.46 -30.02 -18.87
CA VAL A 5 -1.89 -29.18 -17.71
C VAL A 5 -3.40 -29.33 -17.42
N ALA A 6 -4.19 -29.78 -18.40
CA ALA A 6 -5.63 -30.03 -18.25
C ALA A 6 -5.97 -31.28 -17.41
N GLU A 7 -5.16 -32.35 -17.47
CA GLU A 7 -5.42 -33.60 -16.73
C GLU A 7 -5.06 -33.49 -15.24
N CYS A 8 -4.22 -32.52 -14.88
CA CYS A 8 -3.72 -32.33 -13.52
C CYS A 8 -4.82 -31.83 -12.55
N GLY A 9 -5.84 -31.14 -13.06
CA GLY A 9 -6.92 -30.56 -12.25
C GLY A 9 -7.81 -31.60 -11.54
N GLU A 10 -8.00 -32.78 -12.13
CA GLU A 10 -8.76 -33.87 -11.50
C GLU A 10 -7.91 -34.65 -10.49
N SER A 11 -6.63 -34.92 -10.83
CA SER A 11 -5.68 -35.60 -9.95
C SER A 11 -5.40 -34.81 -8.66
N CYS A 12 -5.32 -33.47 -8.73
CA CYS A 12 -5.13 -32.63 -7.55
C CYS A 12 -6.32 -32.64 -6.58
N LYS A 13 -7.53 -33.01 -7.01
CA LYS A 13 -8.71 -33.16 -6.12
C LYS A 13 -8.65 -34.43 -5.27
N THR A 14 -7.95 -35.45 -5.74
CA THR A 14 -7.84 -36.76 -5.06
C THR A 14 -6.50 -36.97 -4.37
N CYS A 15 -5.48 -36.17 -4.71
CA CYS A 15 -4.16 -36.21 -4.08
C CYS A 15 -4.14 -35.54 -2.69
N ASP A 16 -3.99 -36.33 -1.62
CA ASP A 16 -3.92 -35.85 -0.23
C ASP A 16 -2.79 -34.82 0.00
N ARG A 17 -1.63 -35.00 -0.64
CA ARG A 17 -0.51 -34.04 -0.56
C ARG A 17 -0.89 -32.67 -1.13
N CYS A 18 -1.50 -32.64 -2.31
CA CYS A 18 -1.95 -31.39 -2.93
C CYS A 18 -3.09 -30.73 -2.14
N GLN A 19 -4.02 -31.52 -1.60
CA GLN A 19 -5.13 -31.03 -0.79
C GLN A 19 -4.68 -30.43 0.54
N LYS A 20 -3.54 -30.84 1.09
CA LYS A 20 -2.95 -30.27 2.31
C LYS A 20 -2.18 -28.98 2.05
N ASP A 21 -1.45 -28.92 0.93
CA ASP A 21 -0.58 -27.78 0.61
C ASP A 21 -1.33 -26.58 -0.02
N ASP A 22 -2.42 -26.81 -0.77
CA ASP A 22 -3.18 -25.76 -1.49
C ASP A 22 -4.57 -25.48 -0.87
N LYS A 23 -4.67 -25.51 0.47
CA LYS A 23 -5.90 -25.06 1.13
C LYS A 23 -6.00 -23.55 1.05
N SER A 24 -7.13 -23.04 0.57
CA SER A 24 -7.45 -21.60 0.69
C SER A 24 -7.36 -21.22 2.17
N THR A 25 -6.29 -20.54 2.54
CA THR A 25 -6.01 -20.18 3.93
C THR A 25 -6.75 -18.88 4.20
N GLY A 26 -7.99 -18.99 4.66
CA GLY A 26 -8.82 -17.84 5.00
C GLY A 26 -10.29 -18.21 5.09
N LYS A 27 -11.00 -17.65 6.08
CA LYS A 27 -12.46 -17.62 6.04
C LYS A 27 -12.88 -16.90 4.76
N ARG A 28 -14.01 -17.30 4.16
CA ARG A 28 -14.59 -16.56 3.02
C ARG A 28 -14.62 -15.08 3.40
N LEU A 29 -14.11 -14.22 2.51
CA LEU A 29 -14.18 -12.78 2.68
C LEU A 29 -15.66 -12.44 2.91
N GLY A 30 -15.98 -11.97 4.11
CA GLY A 30 -17.34 -11.53 4.43
C GLY A 30 -17.70 -10.31 3.60
N ASP A 31 -18.99 -10.01 3.53
CA ASP A 31 -19.46 -8.79 2.88
C ASP A 31 -18.78 -7.57 3.52
N MET A 32 -18.48 -6.57 2.68
CA MET A 32 -17.86 -5.33 3.14
C MET A 32 -18.83 -4.59 4.08
N ILE A 33 -18.61 -4.72 5.38
CA ILE A 33 -19.42 -4.02 6.38
C ILE A 33 -19.04 -2.54 6.35
N LYS A 34 -20.00 -1.67 6.00
CA LYS A 34 -19.85 -0.23 6.17
C LYS A 34 -19.84 0.09 7.66
N ILE A 35 -18.71 0.56 8.18
CA ILE A 35 -18.63 1.02 9.56
C ILE A 35 -19.37 2.36 9.66
N GLN A 36 -20.27 2.48 10.64
CA GLN A 36 -21.03 3.70 10.89
C GLN A 36 -20.11 4.90 11.10
N GLU A 37 -20.45 6.05 10.52
CA GLU A 37 -19.73 7.30 10.72
C GLU A 37 -20.01 7.86 12.12
N PRO A 38 -18.98 8.31 12.87
CA PRO A 38 -19.17 8.92 14.18
C PRO A 38 -19.87 10.28 14.04
N ARG A 39 -20.80 10.58 14.96
CA ARG A 39 -21.56 11.84 14.99
C ARG A 39 -20.95 12.87 15.94
N LYS A 40 -20.20 12.42 16.94
CA LYS A 40 -19.55 13.29 17.94
C LYS A 40 -18.13 12.81 18.27
N PRO A 41 -17.26 13.71 18.76
CA PRO A 41 -15.93 13.34 19.25
C PRO A 41 -16.01 12.24 20.31
N TRP A 42 -15.04 11.32 20.28
CA TRP A 42 -14.88 10.21 21.22
C TRP A 42 -15.97 9.14 21.19
N GLU A 43 -16.89 9.18 20.22
CA GLU A 43 -17.91 8.14 20.04
C GLU A 43 -17.32 6.82 19.53
N ILE A 44 -16.36 6.93 18.60
CA ILE A 44 -15.65 5.78 18.03
C ILE A 44 -14.16 6.08 18.10
N VAL A 45 -13.42 5.22 18.80
CA VAL A 45 -11.97 5.33 18.98
C VAL A 45 -11.31 4.10 18.39
N HIS A 46 -10.30 4.33 17.56
CA HIS A 46 -9.41 3.29 17.08
C HIS A 46 -8.17 3.23 17.98
N MET A 47 -7.86 2.04 18.47
CA MET A 47 -6.68 1.78 19.26
C MET A 47 -5.80 0.77 18.54
N ASP A 48 -4.51 1.06 18.45
CA ASP A 48 -3.54 0.13 17.88
C ASP A 48 -2.22 0.17 18.64
N GLY A 49 -1.60 -0.99 18.82
CA GLY A 49 -0.34 -1.16 19.52
C GLY A 49 0.79 -1.38 18.53
N VAL A 50 1.66 -0.39 18.36
CA VAL A 50 2.89 -0.57 17.58
C VAL A 50 3.94 -1.15 18.52
N THR A 51 4.46 -2.33 18.22
CA THR A 51 5.46 -3.03 19.03
C THR A 51 6.73 -3.30 18.21
N GLY A 52 7.85 -3.60 18.90
CA GLY A 52 9.12 -3.90 18.23
C GLY A 52 9.87 -2.64 17.74
N LEU A 53 9.56 -1.47 18.31
CA LEU A 53 10.30 -0.24 18.03
C LEU A 53 11.70 -0.31 18.67
N PRO A 54 12.71 0.38 18.10
CA PRO A 54 13.99 0.57 18.77
C PRO A 54 13.78 1.13 20.18
N PRO A 55 14.46 0.60 21.21
CA PRO A 55 14.31 1.07 22.58
C PRO A 55 14.52 2.59 22.69
N GLY A 56 13.55 3.28 23.28
CA GLY A 56 13.55 4.74 23.38
C GLY A 56 13.29 5.27 24.79
N GLY A 57 13.92 6.39 25.11
CA GLY A 57 13.81 7.10 26.39
C GLY A 57 14.51 6.39 27.55
N ASP A 58 14.44 7.01 28.74
CA ASP A 58 15.18 6.56 29.94
C ASP A 58 14.78 5.16 30.44
N ARG A 59 13.58 4.70 30.04
CA ARG A 59 13.00 3.41 30.44
C ARG A 59 13.00 2.38 29.31
N SER A 60 13.68 2.66 28.19
CA SER A 60 13.85 1.72 27.06
C SER A 60 12.54 1.14 26.53
N TYR A 61 11.53 1.99 26.37
CA TYR A 61 10.25 1.56 25.80
C TYR A 61 10.41 1.14 24.34
N ASN A 62 9.76 0.03 23.95
CA ASN A 62 9.82 -0.53 22.60
C ASN A 62 8.44 -0.69 21.95
N ALA A 63 7.41 -0.09 22.55
CA ALA A 63 6.04 -0.13 22.07
C ALA A 63 5.32 1.20 22.32
N CYS A 64 4.36 1.52 21.45
CA CYS A 64 3.51 2.70 21.55
C CYS A 64 2.04 2.29 21.38
N LEU A 65 1.18 2.74 22.28
CA LEU A 65 -0.27 2.63 22.12
C LEU A 65 -0.79 3.90 21.44
N MET A 66 -1.31 3.73 20.24
CA MET A 66 -1.94 4.78 19.46
C MET A 66 -3.44 4.78 19.75
N ILE A 67 -3.98 5.92 20.17
CA ILE A 67 -5.41 6.12 20.40
C ILE A 67 -5.85 7.26 19.48
N VAL A 68 -6.80 6.97 18.58
CA VAL A 68 -7.27 7.90 17.57
C VAL A 68 -8.77 8.04 17.65
N ASP A 69 -9.25 9.24 17.93
CA ASP A 69 -10.67 9.60 17.77
C ASP A 69 -11.02 9.64 16.27
N ARG A 70 -11.95 8.78 15.85
CA ARG A 70 -12.33 8.65 14.44
C ARG A 70 -13.00 9.92 13.92
N PHE A 71 -13.81 10.59 14.75
CA PHE A 71 -14.50 11.81 14.34
C PHE A 71 -13.51 12.91 13.94
N THR A 72 -12.53 13.16 14.80
CA THR A 72 -11.48 14.14 14.55
C THR A 72 -10.59 13.74 13.37
N LEU A 73 -10.26 12.45 13.24
CA LEU A 73 -9.48 11.95 12.09
C LEU A 73 -10.19 12.16 10.76
N GLU A 74 -11.49 11.87 10.69
CA GLU A 74 -12.27 12.09 9.46
C GLU A 74 -12.32 13.56 9.05
N LEU A 75 -12.46 14.47 10.02
CA LEU A 75 -12.40 15.91 9.76
C LEU A 75 -11.02 16.35 9.25
N ALA A 76 -9.95 15.84 9.86
CA ALA A 76 -8.58 16.11 9.43
C ALA A 76 -8.33 15.62 8.00
N TYR A 77 -8.76 14.39 7.68
CA TYR A 77 -8.64 13.80 6.35
C TYR A 77 -9.44 14.58 5.30
N LYS A 78 -10.72 14.89 5.58
CA LYS A 78 -11.60 15.64 4.67
C LYS A 78 -11.07 17.04 4.35
N LYS A 79 -10.24 17.61 5.22
CA LYS A 79 -9.57 18.91 5.03
C LYS A 79 -8.16 18.83 4.45
N TYR A 80 -7.58 17.65 4.37
CA TYR A 80 -6.24 17.49 3.84
C TYR A 80 -6.22 17.77 2.34
N ILE A 81 -5.30 18.61 1.89
CA ILE A 81 -5.09 18.88 0.47
C ILE A 81 -4.23 17.75 -0.10
N ASN A 82 -4.78 17.01 -1.04
CA ASN A 82 -4.05 15.92 -1.67
C ASN A 82 -3.02 16.50 -2.66
N SER A 83 -1.79 15.95 -2.67
CA SER A 83 -0.71 16.42 -3.53
C SER A 83 -0.98 16.22 -5.03
N SER A 84 -1.76 15.20 -5.41
CA SER A 84 -2.05 14.92 -6.82
C SER A 84 -3.13 15.82 -7.41
N THR A 85 -4.13 16.21 -6.60
CA THR A 85 -5.28 17.02 -7.07
C THR A 85 -5.20 18.47 -6.65
N ASN A 86 -4.30 18.83 -5.71
CA ASN A 86 -4.25 20.15 -5.05
C ASN A 86 -5.61 20.60 -4.48
N GLN A 87 -6.50 19.64 -4.18
CA GLN A 87 -7.82 19.87 -3.61
C GLN A 87 -8.05 18.93 -2.43
N THR A 88 -9.00 19.31 -1.56
CA THR A 88 -9.41 18.46 -0.45
C THR A 88 -10.40 17.39 -0.92
N SER A 89 -10.40 16.23 -0.27
CA SER A 89 -11.38 15.17 -0.57
C SER A 89 -12.82 15.66 -0.46
N ALA A 90 -13.12 16.53 0.51
CA ALA A 90 -14.47 17.08 0.67
C ALA A 90 -14.88 18.02 -0.48
N ILE A 91 -13.97 18.79 -1.07
CA ILE A 91 -14.26 19.58 -2.28
C ILE A 91 -14.55 18.64 -3.46
N LEU A 92 -13.74 17.59 -3.64
CA LEU A 92 -13.92 16.66 -4.76
C LEU A 92 -15.25 15.88 -4.66
N GLU A 93 -15.62 15.44 -3.46
CA GLU A 93 -16.81 14.64 -3.24
C GLU A 93 -18.10 15.47 -3.14
N LYS A 94 -18.03 16.59 -2.41
CA LYS A 94 -19.22 17.35 -1.99
C LYS A 94 -19.22 18.79 -2.49
N GLN A 95 -18.13 19.25 -3.10
CA GLN A 95 -17.96 20.64 -3.57
C GLN A 95 -17.97 21.70 -2.45
N TRP A 96 -17.83 21.29 -1.18
CA TRP A 96 -17.70 22.21 -0.05
C TRP A 96 -16.85 21.61 1.07
N ASN A 97 -16.22 22.49 1.86
CA ASN A 97 -15.44 22.12 3.04
C ASN A 97 -16.17 22.51 4.33
N THR A 98 -16.12 21.64 5.34
CA THR A 98 -16.63 21.94 6.68
C THR A 98 -15.87 23.12 7.28
N LYS A 99 -16.57 24.19 7.65
CA LYS A 99 -15.99 25.29 8.43
C LYS A 99 -15.76 24.81 9.86
N LEU A 100 -14.51 24.87 10.30
CA LEU A 100 -14.13 24.61 11.69
C LEU A 100 -14.12 25.93 12.46
N PRO A 101 -14.32 25.90 13.79
CA PRO A 101 -14.25 27.11 14.61
C PRO A 101 -12.97 27.91 14.39
N GLN A 102 -11.83 27.22 14.25
CA GLN A 102 -10.52 27.81 13.95
C GLN A 102 -10.43 28.54 12.61
N ASP A 103 -11.29 28.22 11.63
CA ASP A 103 -11.33 28.96 10.36
C ASP A 103 -12.01 30.33 10.53
N SER A 104 -12.88 30.44 11.54
CA SER A 104 -13.63 31.66 11.88
C SER A 104 -12.91 32.53 12.93
N LEU A 105 -11.91 31.98 13.63
CA LEU A 105 -11.10 32.74 14.58
C LEU A 105 -10.21 33.73 13.82
N ARG A 106 -10.31 35.02 14.16
CA ARG A 106 -9.30 35.99 13.70
C ARG A 106 -7.98 35.65 14.38
N LYS A 107 -7.03 35.16 13.58
CA LYS A 107 -5.68 34.78 14.05
C LYS A 107 -4.98 35.94 14.78
N ASP A 108 -5.28 37.16 14.38
CA ASP A 108 -4.69 38.39 14.93
C ASP A 108 -5.17 38.72 16.35
N PHE A 109 -6.26 38.10 16.82
CA PHE A 109 -6.89 38.38 18.13
C PHE A 109 -6.72 37.26 19.15
N VAL A 110 -6.06 36.15 18.80
CA VAL A 110 -5.85 35.05 19.73
C VAL A 110 -4.58 35.31 20.53
N GLU A 111 -4.72 35.89 21.72
CA GLU A 111 -3.63 35.95 22.70
C GLU A 111 -3.41 34.54 23.26
N ILE A 112 -2.36 33.87 22.77
CA ILE A 112 -2.04 32.50 23.17
C ILE A 112 -1.31 32.54 24.51
N HIS A 113 -1.87 31.86 25.52
CA HIS A 113 -1.23 31.73 26.82
C HIS A 113 0.20 31.17 26.69
N PRO A 114 1.21 31.68 27.43
CA PRO A 114 2.62 31.28 27.29
C PRO A 114 2.85 29.76 27.37
N THR A 115 2.09 29.08 28.22
CA THR A 115 2.11 27.60 28.34
C THR A 115 1.69 26.91 27.03
N ALA A 116 0.60 27.34 26.39
CA ALA A 116 0.12 26.75 25.15
C ALA A 116 1.13 27.00 24.00
N SER A 117 1.74 28.18 23.95
CA SER A 117 2.83 28.50 23.03
C SER A 117 4.04 27.58 23.22
N SER A 118 4.41 27.34 24.47
CA SER A 118 5.52 26.44 24.82
C SER A 118 5.25 24.99 24.38
N PHE A 119 4.04 24.49 24.61
CA PHE A 119 3.61 23.16 24.14
C PHE A 119 3.61 23.05 22.62
N LYS A 120 3.09 24.06 21.91
CA LYS A 120 3.12 24.10 20.45
C LYS A 120 4.55 23.96 19.92
N ARG A 121 5.49 24.72 20.48
CA ARG A 121 6.90 24.65 20.08
C ARG A 121 7.51 23.26 20.28
N ILE A 122 7.16 22.57 21.37
CA ILE A 122 7.62 21.20 21.62
C ILE A 122 7.04 20.24 20.56
N LEU A 123 5.74 20.37 20.25
CA LEU A 123 5.07 19.56 19.25
C LEU A 123 5.64 19.79 17.84
N ASP A 124 5.89 21.04 17.47
CA ASP A 124 6.47 21.41 16.18
C ASP A 124 7.86 20.78 16.02
N LYS A 125 8.71 20.84 17.06
CA LYS A 125 10.02 20.17 17.06
C LYS A 125 9.92 18.65 16.94
N ALA A 126 8.98 18.03 17.67
CA ALA A 126 8.77 16.59 17.58
C ALA A 126 8.31 16.18 16.18
N ARG A 127 7.44 17.00 15.56
CA ARG A 127 6.96 16.79 14.20
C ARG A 127 8.08 16.92 13.17
N GLU A 128 8.88 17.98 13.25
CA GLU A 128 10.05 18.17 12.38
C GLU A 128 11.02 16.99 12.47
N ASN A 129 11.30 16.53 13.70
CA ASN A 129 12.15 15.37 13.89
C ASN A 129 11.55 14.09 13.28
N ALA A 130 10.25 13.86 13.47
CA ALA A 130 9.57 12.70 12.88
C ALA A 130 9.58 12.74 11.34
N ILE A 131 9.36 13.92 10.74
CA ILE A 131 9.45 14.12 9.29
C ILE A 131 10.84 13.75 8.79
N ARG A 132 11.89 14.29 9.43
CA ARG A 132 13.27 13.96 9.09
C ARG A 132 13.55 12.46 9.20
N CYS A 133 13.11 11.79 10.27
CA CYS A 133 13.28 10.34 10.41
C CYS A 133 12.58 9.55 9.29
N MET A 134 11.42 9.99 8.82
CA MET A 134 10.74 9.38 7.67
C MET A 134 11.54 9.62 6.38
N GLU A 135 12.01 10.84 6.15
CA GLU A 135 12.83 11.20 4.98
C GLU A 135 14.12 10.38 4.92
N ASP A 136 14.87 10.30 6.02
CA ASP A 136 16.08 9.48 6.14
C ASP A 136 15.79 8.00 5.86
N SER A 137 14.68 7.48 6.40
CA SER A 137 14.25 6.09 6.17
C SER A 137 13.91 5.82 4.70
N PHE A 138 13.22 6.76 4.03
CA PHE A 138 12.93 6.65 2.61
C PHE A 138 14.19 6.77 1.75
N ALA A 139 15.13 7.65 2.10
CA ALA A 139 16.39 7.79 1.39
C ALA A 139 17.23 6.51 1.50
N TYR A 140 17.31 5.93 2.70
CA TYR A 140 17.98 4.65 2.93
C TYR A 140 17.34 3.51 2.14
N ALA A 141 16.01 3.41 2.16
CA ALA A 141 15.28 2.40 1.40
C ALA A 141 15.54 2.52 -0.11
N LYS A 142 15.55 3.76 -0.63
CA LYS A 142 15.87 4.06 -2.02
C LYS A 142 17.30 3.64 -2.38
N ASP A 143 18.30 4.05 -1.61
CA ASP A 143 19.70 3.69 -1.88
C ASP A 143 19.92 2.17 -1.89
N LYS A 144 19.30 1.46 -0.93
CA LYS A 144 19.36 0.00 -0.88
C LYS A 144 18.68 -0.65 -2.08
N TRP A 145 17.56 -0.08 -2.52
CA TRP A 145 16.83 -0.54 -3.70
C TRP A 145 17.66 -0.35 -4.97
N ASP A 146 18.16 0.86 -5.20
CA ASP A 146 18.97 1.23 -6.37
C ASP A 146 20.25 0.38 -6.47
N LYS A 147 20.87 0.01 -5.34
CA LYS A 147 22.04 -0.90 -5.31
C LYS A 147 21.74 -2.34 -5.73
N SER A 148 20.53 -2.81 -5.46
CA SER A 148 20.15 -4.21 -5.69
C SER A 148 19.38 -4.43 -6.99
N HIS A 149 18.78 -3.37 -7.56
CA HIS A 149 17.91 -3.45 -8.73
C HIS A 149 18.50 -2.62 -9.87
N ALA A 150 19.25 -3.30 -10.74
CA ALA A 150 19.70 -2.71 -11.99
C ALA A 150 18.53 -2.69 -12.97
N THR A 151 18.37 -1.58 -13.69
CA THR A 151 17.44 -1.48 -14.82
C THR A 151 17.90 -2.43 -15.92
N PRO A 152 17.10 -3.46 -16.26
CA PRO A 152 17.48 -4.40 -17.32
C PRO A 152 17.44 -3.72 -18.70
N ASP A 153 18.49 -3.91 -19.50
CA ASP A 153 18.55 -3.43 -20.89
C ASP A 153 17.88 -4.46 -21.81
N PHE A 154 16.63 -4.18 -22.21
CA PHE A 154 15.85 -5.04 -23.09
C PHE A 154 15.76 -4.46 -24.50
N LYS A 155 15.98 -5.29 -25.53
CA LYS A 155 15.84 -4.88 -26.92
C LYS A 155 14.54 -5.42 -27.50
N VAL A 156 13.94 -4.63 -28.39
CA VAL A 156 12.78 -5.05 -29.17
C VAL A 156 13.17 -6.29 -29.98
N GLY A 157 12.36 -7.35 -29.88
CA GLY A 157 12.65 -8.65 -30.48
C GLY A 157 13.27 -9.69 -29.55
N ASP A 158 13.75 -9.31 -28.36
CA ASP A 158 14.26 -10.28 -27.38
C ASP A 158 13.16 -11.22 -26.89
N LEU A 159 13.53 -12.44 -26.53
CA LEU A 159 12.64 -13.43 -25.96
C LEU A 159 12.75 -13.42 -24.43
N VAL A 160 11.66 -13.11 -23.75
CA VAL A 160 11.59 -13.04 -22.29
C VAL A 160 10.59 -14.03 -21.71
N ARG A 161 10.91 -14.57 -20.53
CA ARG A 161 9.99 -15.43 -19.78
C ARG A 161 9.28 -14.59 -18.72
N LEU A 162 7.97 -14.75 -18.58
CA LEU A 162 7.20 -13.98 -17.62
C LEU A 162 7.01 -14.76 -16.32
N SER A 163 7.34 -14.13 -15.20
CA SER A 163 7.05 -14.69 -13.88
C SER A 163 5.55 -14.87 -13.69
N THR A 164 5.12 -16.07 -13.30
CA THR A 164 3.71 -16.39 -13.09
C THR A 164 3.22 -16.15 -11.68
N THR A 165 4.10 -15.72 -10.78
CA THR A 165 3.82 -15.51 -9.35
C THR A 165 2.60 -14.62 -9.11
N ASN A 166 2.41 -13.58 -9.94
CA ASN A 166 1.32 -12.61 -9.81
C ASN A 166 0.16 -12.85 -10.81
N PHE A 167 0.17 -13.95 -11.56
CA PHE A 167 -0.92 -14.26 -12.50
C PHE A 167 -2.05 -15.03 -11.82
N ASN A 168 -3.13 -14.32 -11.50
CA ASN A 168 -4.35 -14.90 -10.93
C ASN A 168 -5.17 -15.73 -11.93
N ASN A 169 -4.96 -15.51 -13.24
CA ASN A 169 -5.75 -16.12 -14.32
C ASN A 169 -5.17 -17.45 -14.84
N ILE A 170 -3.99 -17.86 -14.38
CA ILE A 170 -3.40 -19.16 -14.75
C ILE A 170 -4.02 -20.25 -13.87
N LYS A 171 -4.87 -21.07 -14.48
CA LYS A 171 -5.52 -22.23 -13.85
C LYS A 171 -4.48 -23.31 -13.48
N GLY A 172 -4.69 -23.98 -12.35
CA GLY A 172 -3.79 -25.02 -11.81
C GLY A 172 -3.52 -24.83 -10.31
N CYS A 173 -3.06 -25.88 -9.61
CA CYS A 173 -2.67 -25.76 -8.20
C CYS A 173 -1.30 -25.07 -8.08
N LYS A 174 -1.08 -24.30 -7.01
CA LYS A 174 0.12 -23.45 -6.85
C LYS A 174 1.44 -24.21 -7.05
N ASN A 175 1.49 -25.48 -6.64
CA ASN A 175 2.68 -26.32 -6.69
C ASN A 175 3.00 -26.88 -8.08
N LEU A 176 2.05 -26.90 -9.01
CA LEU A 176 2.24 -27.39 -10.39
C LEU A 176 2.19 -26.25 -11.42
N LYS A 177 2.07 -24.99 -10.98
CA LYS A 177 2.24 -23.84 -11.87
C LYS A 177 3.72 -23.68 -12.18
N ASN A 178 4.05 -23.62 -13.47
CA ASN A 178 5.39 -23.23 -13.89
C ASN A 178 5.66 -21.81 -13.41
N SER A 179 6.75 -21.58 -12.66
CA SER A 179 7.13 -20.25 -12.15
C SER A 179 7.32 -19.21 -13.25
N PHE A 180 7.58 -19.66 -14.48
CA PHE A 180 7.71 -18.81 -15.65
C PHE A 180 6.93 -19.34 -16.85
N ALA A 181 6.18 -18.46 -17.50
CA ALA A 181 5.42 -18.74 -18.71
C ALA A 181 6.15 -18.23 -19.96
N GLY A 182 6.09 -19.03 -21.03
CA GLY A 182 6.55 -18.69 -22.38
C GLY A 182 8.03 -18.29 -22.49
N PRO A 183 8.53 -18.24 -23.71
CA PRO A 183 9.27 -17.10 -24.21
C PRO A 183 8.32 -16.23 -25.03
N PHE A 184 8.25 -14.95 -24.71
CA PHE A 184 7.45 -13.95 -25.41
C PHE A 184 8.36 -12.91 -26.03
N VAL A 185 7.97 -12.42 -27.21
CA VAL A 185 8.74 -11.41 -27.95
C VAL A 185 8.42 -10.03 -27.38
N ILE A 186 9.44 -9.25 -27.09
CA ILE A 186 9.27 -7.84 -26.71
C ILE A 186 8.84 -7.02 -27.93
N LYS A 187 7.68 -6.37 -27.87
CA LYS A 187 7.18 -5.46 -28.91
C LYS A 187 7.72 -4.06 -28.78
N ALA A 188 7.64 -3.49 -27.58
CA ALA A 188 8.01 -2.11 -27.33
C ALA A 188 8.34 -1.85 -25.85
N PRO A 189 9.26 -0.91 -25.56
CA PRO A 189 9.42 -0.37 -24.21
C PRO A 189 8.21 0.53 -23.86
N HIS A 190 7.59 0.32 -22.70
CA HIS A 190 6.50 1.15 -22.18
C HIS A 190 6.98 2.14 -21.11
N ARG A 191 7.92 1.73 -20.24
CA ARG A 191 8.66 2.56 -19.26
C ARG A 191 10.06 1.96 -19.05
N GLU A 192 10.92 2.64 -18.28
CA GLU A 192 12.28 2.14 -17.95
C GLU A 192 12.27 0.69 -17.42
N ASN A 193 11.31 0.36 -16.55
CA ASN A 193 11.12 -1.00 -16.02
C ASN A 193 9.82 -1.64 -16.51
N ALA A 194 9.27 -1.22 -17.66
CA ALA A 194 8.06 -1.82 -18.19
C ALA A 194 8.14 -2.07 -19.68
N ILE A 195 7.84 -3.29 -20.09
CA ILE A 195 7.84 -3.68 -21.51
C ILE A 195 6.48 -4.20 -21.92
N GLU A 196 6.22 -4.08 -23.21
CA GLU A 196 5.10 -4.67 -23.90
C GLU A 196 5.55 -5.96 -24.60
N VAL A 197 4.85 -7.06 -24.36
CA VAL A 197 5.17 -8.37 -24.93
C VAL A 197 4.03 -8.92 -25.78
N GLU A 198 4.39 -9.64 -26.83
CA GLU A 198 3.44 -10.38 -27.66
C GLU A 198 3.10 -11.73 -27.02
N LEU A 199 1.83 -11.92 -26.64
CA LEU A 199 1.33 -13.21 -26.21
C LEU A 199 0.82 -13.99 -27.44
N SER A 200 1.38 -15.16 -27.72
CA SER A 200 0.92 -16.01 -28.83
C SER A 200 -0.43 -16.67 -28.50
N GLY A 201 -1.49 -16.20 -29.14
CA GLY A 201 -2.89 -16.67 -28.98
C GLY A 201 -3.90 -15.51 -28.96
N ASN A 202 -5.20 -15.80 -28.76
CA ASN A 202 -6.29 -14.80 -28.63
C ASN A 202 -6.20 -13.90 -27.37
N LEU A 203 -4.99 -13.64 -26.86
CA LEU A 203 -4.75 -12.89 -25.63
C LEU A 203 -4.08 -11.56 -25.96
N ALA A 204 -4.71 -10.49 -25.47
CA ALA A 204 -4.32 -9.11 -25.70
C ALA A 204 -2.93 -8.76 -25.15
N ILE A 205 -2.37 -7.70 -25.73
CA ILE A 205 -1.16 -6.99 -25.28
C ILE A 205 -1.18 -6.78 -23.76
N SER A 206 -0.08 -7.13 -23.09
CA SER A 206 0.08 -6.92 -21.64
C SER A 206 1.32 -6.08 -21.36
N ILE A 207 1.15 -5.02 -20.56
CA ILE A 207 2.23 -4.19 -20.03
C ILE A 207 2.68 -4.82 -18.73
N LEU A 208 3.98 -5.11 -18.62
CA LEU A 208 4.53 -5.78 -17.45
C LEU A 208 5.59 -4.89 -16.81
N ASN A 209 5.39 -4.62 -15.52
CA ASN A 209 6.37 -3.93 -14.70
C ASN A 209 7.33 -4.96 -14.09
N PHE A 210 8.62 -4.74 -14.27
CA PHE A 210 9.66 -5.42 -13.52
C PHE A 210 9.79 -4.72 -12.16
N GLN A 211 9.52 -5.47 -11.10
CA GLN A 211 9.87 -5.10 -9.72
C GLN A 211 11.29 -5.55 -9.46
#